data_AF-A0A166KWH5-F1
#
_entry.id   AF-A0A166KWH5-F1
#
_cell.length_a   1.000
_cell.length_b   1.000
_cell.length_c   1.000
_cell.angle_alpha   90.00
_cell.angle_beta   90.00
_cell.angle_gamma   90.00
#
_symmetry.space_group_name_H-M   'P 1'
#
loop_
_entity.id
_entity.type
_entity.pdbx_description
1 polymer ?
#
loop_
_entity_poly.entity_id
_entity_poly.type
_entity_poly.pdbx_seq_one_letter_code
_entity_poly.pdbx_strand_id
1 'polypeptide(L)'
;MSLALTVTFALANWIAKGLADGTLIRIGGVVVNSTTKQVVAWLRDTTNSSPVLTPSGSPQNLLNLVFSGANLLTSGANIAVTTKGFADVNGRLGSIETQIGDIGQNILRNQGILQITTAASVLNLGVSVMGFAVIAKRLQEIEQQLKQAQELLNKINRKIDLSFYANFHAGIELAINAFTMTKPENRRNSALQAINRFLEAEHIYKDLTVNELSQKSQMIDKYIMTLCLAYIAEARCHLELEEHETAIRRFQEGSKFLRLLLNKYIEIMLTSNPAAYLHPQFKGQIDLHKLTKIYQWIDPNFNENTVFEMHRENILKLAQNHDVWVSSLPSAIVDRSEIKWGLFGGNPTPLTGRFEKEAYKRLPQVFEIMESMIETNRRFESYQTEIQAVSQLGISFHDWLKLTPSTEIKPDGAELMYIIPSQPLNLQSAI
;
A
#
# COMPACT_ATOMS: atom_id res chain seq x y z
N MET A 1 29.71 15.60 -10.62
CA MET A 1 30.26 14.64 -9.65
C MET A 1 29.12 13.71 -9.27
N SER A 2 29.14 12.43 -9.62
CA SER A 2 28.08 11.51 -9.21
C SER A 2 28.24 11.24 -7.72
N LEU A 3 27.21 11.55 -6.95
CA LEU A 3 27.12 11.13 -5.54
C LEU A 3 27.18 9.61 -5.51
N ALA A 4 28.07 9.05 -4.69
CA ALA A 4 28.17 7.61 -4.52
C ALA A 4 26.90 7.07 -3.85
N LEU A 5 26.32 6.02 -4.42
CA LEU A 5 25.22 5.25 -3.83
C LEU A 5 25.78 3.95 -3.26
N THR A 6 25.28 3.56 -2.09
CA THR A 6 25.47 2.23 -1.52
C THR A 6 24.19 1.45 -1.68
N VAL A 7 24.28 0.24 -2.25
CA VAL A 7 23.15 -0.65 -2.47
C VAL A 7 23.41 -1.94 -1.69
N THR A 8 22.51 -2.30 -0.77
CA THR A 8 22.71 -3.40 0.20
C THR A 8 21.40 -4.11 0.53
N PHE A 9 21.42 -5.39 0.88
CA PHE A 9 20.27 -6.12 1.43
C PHE A 9 20.18 -5.97 2.96
N ALA A 10 21.26 -5.52 3.61
CA ALA A 10 21.29 -5.33 5.05
C ALA A 10 20.89 -3.90 5.44
N LEU A 11 20.00 -3.77 6.43
CA LEU A 11 19.70 -2.46 7.00
C LEU A 11 20.92 -1.95 7.76
N ALA A 12 21.45 -0.79 7.35
CA ALA A 12 22.61 -0.21 8.02
C ALA A 12 22.31 0.06 9.51
N ASN A 13 23.25 -0.29 10.40
CA ASN A 13 23.06 -0.20 11.86
C ASN A 13 22.61 1.18 12.35
N TRP A 14 23.12 2.26 11.72
CA TRP A 14 22.74 3.62 12.08
C TRP A 14 21.31 3.97 11.63
N ILE A 15 20.83 3.38 10.52
CA ILE A 15 19.42 3.52 10.10
C ILE A 15 18.52 2.78 11.07
N ALA A 16 18.88 1.54 11.43
CA ALA A 16 18.14 0.74 12.41
C ALA A 16 18.04 1.47 13.76
N LYS A 17 19.16 2.02 14.26
CA LYS A 17 19.19 2.82 15.48
C LYS A 17 18.32 4.07 15.35
N GLY A 18 18.42 4.81 14.24
CA GLY A 18 17.66 6.03 14.03
C GLY A 18 16.15 5.80 13.92
N LEU A 19 15.73 4.67 13.35
CA LEU A 19 14.33 4.25 13.36
C LEU A 19 13.86 3.88 14.77
N ALA A 20 14.71 3.21 15.56
CA ALA A 20 14.38 2.80 16.92
C ALA A 20 14.28 3.98 17.91
N ASP A 21 15.10 5.02 17.74
CA ASP A 21 15.09 6.21 18.60
C ASP A 21 14.21 7.36 18.07
N GLY A 22 13.64 7.21 16.87
CA GLY A 22 12.75 8.18 16.23
C GLY A 22 13.46 9.38 15.58
N THR A 23 14.79 9.38 15.51
CA THR A 23 15.54 10.39 14.74
C THR A 23 15.38 10.20 13.23
N LEU A 24 15.04 8.99 12.80
CA LEU A 24 14.61 8.65 11.45
C LEU A 24 13.19 8.10 11.47
N ILE A 25 12.45 8.37 10.40
CA ILE A 25 11.10 7.84 10.19
C ILE A 25 10.98 7.25 8.80
N ARG A 26 10.19 6.18 8.68
CA ARG A 26 9.83 5.58 7.41
C ARG A 26 8.51 6.17 6.91
N ILE A 27 8.51 6.68 5.69
CA ILE A 27 7.31 7.18 5.01
C ILE A 27 7.25 6.50 3.65
N GLY A 28 6.27 5.61 3.47
CA GLY A 28 6.21 4.76 2.28
C GLY A 28 7.51 3.98 2.10
N GLY A 29 8.13 4.05 0.92
CA GLY A 29 9.40 3.36 0.68
C GLY A 29 10.65 4.22 0.93
N VAL A 30 10.53 5.36 1.62
CA VAL A 30 11.67 6.23 1.97
C VAL A 30 11.91 6.23 3.47
N VAL A 31 13.18 6.31 3.87
CA VAL A 31 13.58 6.71 5.22
C VAL A 31 14.07 8.15 5.16
N VAL A 32 13.55 8.98 6.06
CA VAL A 32 13.92 10.39 6.19
C VAL A 32 14.33 10.74 7.62
N ASN A 33 15.11 11.80 7.76
CA ASN A 33 15.33 12.41 9.07
C ASN A 33 14.01 13.02 9.59
N SER A 34 13.67 12.76 10.85
CA SER A 34 12.40 13.20 11.42
C SER A 34 12.27 14.73 11.52
N THR A 35 13.39 15.43 11.69
CA THR A 35 13.46 16.89 11.84
C THR A 35 13.74 17.60 10.51
N THR A 36 14.82 17.21 9.81
CA THR A 36 15.26 17.91 8.59
C THR A 36 14.53 17.46 7.33
N LYS A 37 13.77 16.34 7.41
CA LYS A 37 13.10 15.69 6.28
C LYS A 37 14.02 15.27 5.13
N GLN A 38 15.33 15.31 5.32
CA GLN A 38 16.30 14.85 4.34
C GLN A 38 16.17 13.34 4.13
N VAL A 39 16.26 12.91 2.87
CA VAL A 39 16.19 11.50 2.51
C VAL A 39 17.52 10.81 2.83
N VAL A 40 17.43 9.73 3.61
CA VAL A 40 18.60 8.98 4.08
C VAL A 40 18.70 7.58 3.48
N ALA A 41 17.58 7.01 3.01
CA ALA A 41 17.56 5.75 2.27
C ALA A 41 16.25 5.57 1.51
N TRP A 42 16.31 4.77 0.45
CA TRP A 42 15.15 4.18 -0.20
C TRP A 42 15.12 2.68 0.04
N LEU A 43 13.94 2.15 0.28
CA LEU A 43 13.67 0.72 0.31
C LEU A 43 13.30 0.32 -1.12
N ARG A 44 13.69 -0.85 -1.59
CA ARG A 44 13.34 -1.43 -2.90
C ARG A 44 12.98 -2.89 -2.69
N ASP A 45 11.85 -3.34 -3.25
CA ASP A 45 11.56 -4.78 -3.23
C ASP A 45 12.46 -5.53 -4.21
N THR A 46 12.82 -6.74 -3.81
CA THR A 46 13.75 -7.60 -4.55
C THR A 46 13.03 -8.78 -5.19
N THR A 47 11.71 -8.68 -5.37
CA THR A 47 10.88 -9.78 -5.87
C THR A 47 11.42 -10.28 -7.20
N ASN A 48 11.99 -11.48 -7.17
CA ASN A 48 12.22 -12.26 -8.37
C ASN A 48 10.84 -12.49 -8.99
N SER A 49 10.63 -12.01 -10.21
CA SER A 49 9.47 -12.36 -11.01
C SER A 49 9.45 -13.87 -11.21
N SER A 50 8.67 -14.60 -10.40
CA SER A 50 8.29 -15.96 -10.76
C SER A 50 7.41 -15.91 -12.01
N PRO A 51 7.63 -16.78 -13.00
CA PRO A 51 6.84 -16.80 -14.22
C PRO A 51 5.39 -17.20 -13.91
N VAL A 52 4.48 -16.57 -14.67
CA VAL A 52 3.04 -16.83 -14.84
C VAL A 52 2.58 -18.20 -14.28
N LEU A 53 1.78 -18.17 -13.21
CA LEU A 53 0.92 -19.28 -12.83
C LEU A 53 -0.43 -19.10 -13.51
N THR A 54 -0.82 -20.09 -14.32
CA THR A 54 -2.08 -20.17 -15.04
C THR A 54 -3.27 -20.27 -14.07
N PRO A 55 -4.44 -19.70 -14.41
CA PRO A 55 -5.61 -19.75 -13.55
C PRO A 55 -6.28 -21.12 -13.69
N SER A 56 -6.15 -21.97 -12.67
CA SER A 56 -7.04 -23.13 -12.49
C SER A 56 -7.87 -22.93 -11.22
N GLY A 57 -9.15 -23.30 -11.31
CA GLY A 57 -10.23 -22.62 -10.61
C GLY A 57 -10.46 -22.98 -9.14
N SER A 58 -10.95 -22.01 -8.37
CA SER A 58 -12.25 -22.10 -7.68
C SER A 58 -12.64 -20.71 -7.11
N PRO A 59 -13.93 -20.30 -7.10
CA PRO A 59 -14.31 -18.90 -6.82
C PRO A 59 -14.44 -18.54 -5.33
N GLN A 60 -14.25 -19.48 -4.39
CA GLN A 60 -14.57 -19.26 -2.98
C GLN A 60 -13.37 -19.00 -2.05
N ASN A 61 -12.13 -19.12 -2.55
CA ASN A 61 -10.91 -18.92 -1.74
C ASN A 61 -10.15 -17.60 -2.05
N LEU A 62 -10.62 -16.79 -3.01
CA LEU A 62 -9.94 -15.55 -3.41
C LEU A 62 -10.10 -14.39 -2.41
N LEU A 63 -11.14 -14.41 -1.57
CA LEU A 63 -11.32 -13.43 -0.49
C LEU A 63 -10.35 -13.65 0.68
N ASN A 64 -9.69 -14.82 0.78
CA ASN A 64 -8.67 -15.06 1.81
C ASN A 64 -7.23 -14.80 1.32
N LEU A 65 -7.01 -14.67 0.01
CA LEU A 65 -5.67 -14.51 -0.56
C LEU A 65 -5.16 -13.06 -0.58
N VAL A 66 -6.05 -12.10 -0.32
CA VAL A 66 -5.70 -10.66 -0.27
C VAL A 66 -5.75 -10.11 1.17
N PHE A 67 -6.34 -10.84 2.12
CA PHE A 67 -6.50 -10.40 3.52
C PHE A 67 -5.75 -11.27 4.55
N SER A 68 -4.93 -12.23 4.12
CA SER A 68 -4.06 -13.02 5.01
C SER A 68 -2.68 -12.38 5.17
N GLY A 69 -2.64 -11.20 5.79
CA GLY A 69 -1.44 -10.78 6.51
C GLY A 69 -1.25 -11.70 7.72
N ALA A 70 -0.32 -12.65 7.62
CA ALA A 70 0.03 -13.70 8.58
C ALA A 70 -0.71 -15.06 8.45
N ASN A 71 -0.24 -15.90 7.51
CA ASN A 71 0.25 -17.28 7.74
C ASN A 71 0.35 -18.03 6.39
N LEU A 72 1.50 -17.88 5.73
CA LEU A 72 1.95 -18.78 4.66
C LEU A 72 2.95 -19.77 5.27
N LEU A 73 2.42 -20.74 6.02
CA LEU A 73 3.10 -22.01 6.30
C LEU A 73 2.18 -23.11 5.79
N THR A 74 2.37 -23.53 4.55
CA THR A 74 1.75 -24.73 4.01
C THR A 74 2.81 -25.79 3.71
N SER A 75 2.82 -26.77 4.62
CA SER A 75 3.00 -28.21 4.40
C SER A 75 4.31 -28.77 3.83
N GLY A 76 4.91 -29.69 4.61
CA GLY A 76 5.31 -31.00 4.07
C GLY A 76 6.74 -31.49 4.37
N ALA A 77 6.92 -32.14 5.53
CA ALA A 77 7.84 -33.24 5.82
C ALA A 77 9.35 -33.16 5.45
N ASN A 78 10.20 -33.05 6.48
CA ASN A 78 11.16 -34.11 6.81
C ASN A 78 11.61 -33.97 8.27
N ILE A 79 11.07 -34.83 9.14
CA ILE A 79 11.61 -35.11 10.46
C ILE A 79 12.67 -36.19 10.26
N ALA A 80 13.94 -35.82 10.41
CA ALA A 80 15.01 -36.78 10.66
C ALA A 80 15.84 -36.26 11.83
N VAL A 81 15.70 -36.97 12.95
CA VAL A 81 16.51 -36.83 14.16
C VAL A 81 17.96 -37.19 13.83
N THR A 82 18.90 -36.34 14.20
CA THR A 82 20.23 -36.81 14.60
C THR A 82 20.75 -35.95 15.75
N THR A 83 20.77 -36.58 16.92
CA THR A 83 21.30 -36.08 18.17
C THR A 83 22.82 -36.30 18.27
N LYS A 84 23.49 -35.38 18.98
CA LYS A 84 24.77 -35.49 19.72
C LYS A 84 26.10 -35.25 18.97
N GLY A 85 26.84 -34.29 19.51
CA GLY A 85 28.26 -33.97 19.26
C GLY A 85 28.38 -32.54 18.71
N PHE A 86 28.66 -31.48 19.46
CA PHE A 86 29.70 -31.32 20.48
C PHE A 86 29.21 -30.38 21.60
N ALA A 87 29.00 -30.95 22.78
CA ALA A 87 28.82 -30.22 24.03
C ALA A 87 30.18 -30.14 24.74
N ASP A 88 31.13 -29.35 24.23
CA ASP A 88 32.38 -29.06 24.98
C ASP A 88 33.17 -27.83 24.49
N VAL A 89 32.49 -26.73 24.16
CA VAL A 89 33.12 -25.39 24.11
C VAL A 89 32.30 -24.36 24.91
N ASN A 90 31.35 -24.86 25.72
CA ASN A 90 30.31 -24.09 26.39
C ASN A 90 30.75 -23.41 27.71
N GLY A 91 32.05 -23.29 27.98
CA GLY A 91 32.54 -22.87 29.30
C GLY A 91 33.00 -21.41 29.41
N ARG A 92 33.49 -20.79 28.34
CA ARG A 92 34.24 -19.52 28.46
C ARG A 92 33.97 -18.45 27.39
N LEU A 93 33.04 -18.65 26.46
CA LEU A 93 32.50 -17.59 25.58
C LEU A 93 31.12 -17.05 26.00
N GLY A 94 30.44 -17.72 26.94
CA GLY A 94 29.06 -17.40 27.36
C GLY A 94 28.87 -16.07 28.11
N SER A 95 29.93 -15.32 28.41
CA SER A 95 29.86 -14.02 29.08
C SER A 95 29.91 -12.82 28.12
N ILE A 96 30.34 -13.02 26.86
CA ILE A 96 30.41 -11.94 25.85
C ILE A 96 29.27 -12.10 24.83
N GLU A 97 28.83 -13.34 24.54
CA GLU A 97 27.63 -13.60 23.73
C GLU A 97 26.32 -13.24 24.42
N THR A 98 26.27 -13.22 25.75
CA THR A 98 25.07 -12.76 26.49
C THR A 98 24.84 -11.26 26.35
N GLN A 99 25.91 -10.44 26.30
CA GLN A 99 25.74 -8.99 26.09
C GLN A 99 25.43 -8.61 24.62
N ILE A 100 25.91 -9.37 23.64
CA ILE A 100 25.63 -9.12 22.21
C ILE A 100 24.30 -9.77 21.79
N GLY A 101 23.98 -10.95 22.35
CA GLY A 101 22.69 -11.63 22.19
C GLY A 101 21.52 -10.87 22.81
N ASP A 102 21.73 -10.23 23.96
CA ASP A 102 20.68 -9.40 24.58
C ASP A 102 20.45 -8.08 23.82
N ILE A 103 21.45 -7.52 23.13
CA ILE A 103 21.22 -6.36 22.24
C ILE A 103 20.53 -6.79 20.94
N GLY A 104 20.91 -7.94 20.36
CA GLY A 104 20.27 -8.49 19.17
C GLY A 104 18.82 -8.97 19.40
N GLN A 105 18.53 -9.55 20.57
CA GLN A 105 17.19 -10.04 20.92
C GLN A 105 16.29 -8.95 21.51
N ASN A 106 16.80 -7.91 22.18
CA ASN A 106 15.96 -6.78 22.60
C ASN A 106 15.56 -5.87 21.42
N ILE A 107 16.32 -5.84 20.33
CA ILE A 107 15.89 -5.21 19.07
C ILE A 107 14.75 -6.01 18.42
N LEU A 108 14.78 -7.34 18.51
CA LEU A 108 13.68 -8.20 18.05
C LEU A 108 12.46 -8.21 18.99
N ARG A 109 12.61 -7.80 20.25
CA ARG A 109 11.51 -7.77 21.24
C ARG A 109 10.81 -6.41 21.36
N ASN A 110 11.45 -5.32 20.91
CA ASN A 110 10.81 -4.03 20.64
C ASN A 110 10.19 -3.95 19.23
N GLN A 111 9.51 -5.02 18.82
CA GLN A 111 8.69 -5.12 17.60
C GLN A 111 7.44 -4.21 17.59
N GLY A 112 7.43 -3.14 18.38
CA GLY A 112 6.46 -2.05 18.29
C GLY A 112 6.86 -0.93 17.30
N ILE A 113 8.16 -0.81 16.98
CA ILE A 113 8.68 0.32 16.17
C ILE A 113 8.89 -0.06 14.69
N LEU A 114 8.87 -1.36 14.40
CA LEU A 114 8.84 -1.93 13.05
C LEU A 114 7.60 -2.81 12.86
N GLN A 115 6.43 -2.38 13.36
CA GLN A 115 5.17 -2.78 12.71
C GLN A 115 5.11 -2.12 11.34
N ILE A 116 5.97 -2.63 10.48
CA ILE A 116 5.98 -2.46 9.06
C ILE A 116 4.64 -3.08 8.63
N THR A 117 3.66 -2.26 8.30
CA THR A 117 2.52 -2.65 7.47
C THR A 117 3.04 -2.93 6.05
N THR A 118 3.87 -3.96 5.92
CA THR A 118 4.20 -4.67 4.67
C THR A 118 2.93 -5.16 4.01
N ALA A 119 2.00 -5.68 4.83
CA ALA A 119 1.06 -6.69 4.36
C ALA A 119 -0.13 -6.19 3.54
N ALA A 120 -0.45 -4.89 3.54
CA ALA A 120 -1.71 -4.42 2.95
C ALA A 120 -1.56 -3.46 1.75
N SER A 121 -0.42 -2.80 1.55
CA SER A 121 -0.29 -1.85 0.44
C SER A 121 -0.16 -2.56 -0.91
N VAL A 122 -1.01 -2.17 -1.86
CA VAL A 122 -1.05 -2.74 -3.22
C VAL A 122 0.21 -2.38 -4.03
N LEU A 123 0.81 -1.22 -3.75
CA LEU A 123 2.16 -0.86 -4.20
C LEU A 123 3.14 -1.48 -3.22
N ASN A 124 4.08 -2.36 -3.61
CA ASN A 124 5.00 -3.07 -2.67
C ASN A 124 5.99 -2.11 -1.95
N LEU A 125 6.70 -2.58 -0.91
CA LEU A 125 7.36 -1.75 0.11
C LEU A 125 8.58 -0.96 -0.37
N GLY A 126 8.95 -1.14 -1.62
CA GLY A 126 10.00 -0.41 -2.26
C GLY A 126 9.53 0.91 -2.87
N VAL A 127 10.24 2.00 -2.55
CA VAL A 127 10.61 2.98 -3.57
C VAL A 127 11.45 2.26 -4.61
N SER A 128 10.79 1.66 -5.62
CA SER A 128 11.25 1.52 -7.02
C SER A 128 10.60 0.33 -7.76
N VAL A 129 10.63 0.44 -9.08
CA VAL A 129 10.48 -0.65 -10.08
C VAL A 129 9.17 -1.46 -10.09
N MET A 130 7.99 -0.82 -10.13
CA MET A 130 6.84 -1.44 -10.80
C MET A 130 7.11 -1.59 -12.30
N GLY A 131 7.71 -2.71 -12.71
CA GLY A 131 7.68 -3.09 -14.12
C GLY A 131 6.23 -3.10 -14.61
N PHE A 132 6.00 -2.78 -15.87
CA PHE A 132 4.65 -2.75 -16.45
C PHE A 132 3.90 -4.09 -16.30
N ALA A 133 4.62 -5.21 -16.15
CA ALA A 133 4.03 -6.52 -15.79
C ALA A 133 3.35 -6.52 -14.41
N VAL A 134 3.93 -5.84 -13.41
CA VAL A 134 3.31 -5.70 -12.08
C VAL A 134 2.08 -4.81 -12.17
N ILE A 135 2.16 -3.70 -12.92
CA ILE A 135 1.01 -2.80 -13.17
C ILE A 135 -0.12 -3.58 -13.85
N ALA A 136 0.18 -4.40 -14.86
CA ALA A 136 -0.79 -5.26 -15.54
C ALA A 136 -1.49 -6.21 -14.57
N LYS A 137 -0.70 -6.92 -13.74
CA LYS A 137 -1.24 -7.87 -12.75
C LYS A 137 -2.18 -7.16 -11.77
N ARG A 138 -1.79 -6.00 -11.24
CA ARG A 138 -2.62 -5.23 -10.31
C ARG A 138 -3.88 -4.69 -10.96
N LEU A 139 -3.77 -4.19 -12.19
CA LEU A 139 -4.94 -3.75 -12.96
C LEU A 139 -5.93 -4.90 -13.17
N GLN A 140 -5.43 -6.10 -13.49
CA GLN A 140 -6.25 -7.30 -13.65
C GLN A 140 -6.94 -7.72 -12.34
N GLU A 141 -6.23 -7.66 -11.20
CA GLU A 141 -6.82 -7.93 -9.87
C GLU A 141 -7.97 -6.96 -9.57
N ILE A 142 -7.77 -5.66 -9.83
CA ILE A 142 -8.81 -4.63 -9.66
C ILE A 142 -9.99 -4.87 -10.59
N GLU A 143 -9.73 -5.17 -11.87
CA GLU A 143 -10.76 -5.47 -12.85
C GLU A 143 -11.62 -6.68 -12.42
N GLN A 144 -10.99 -7.73 -11.87
CA GLN A 144 -11.69 -8.90 -11.35
C GLN A 144 -12.56 -8.54 -10.14
N GLN A 145 -12.07 -7.71 -9.22
CA GLN A 145 -12.85 -7.23 -8.07
C GLN A 145 -14.05 -6.39 -8.50
N LEU A 146 -13.86 -5.50 -9.48
CA LEU A 146 -14.95 -4.70 -10.04
C LEU A 146 -15.98 -5.59 -10.75
N LYS A 147 -15.56 -6.62 -11.49
CA LYS A 147 -16.46 -7.60 -12.11
C LYS A 147 -17.30 -8.34 -11.06
N GLN A 148 -16.70 -8.76 -9.95
CA GLN A 148 -17.42 -9.40 -8.85
C GLN A 148 -18.44 -8.45 -8.21
N ALA A 149 -18.05 -7.20 -7.96
CA ALA A 149 -18.98 -6.18 -7.47
C ALA A 149 -20.10 -5.91 -8.48
N GLN A 150 -19.78 -5.88 -9.77
CA GLN A 150 -20.74 -5.74 -10.86
C GLN A 150 -21.75 -6.89 -10.93
N GLU A 151 -21.35 -8.12 -10.67
CA GLU A 151 -22.27 -9.26 -10.58
C GLU A 151 -23.27 -9.11 -9.42
N LEU A 152 -22.82 -8.55 -8.29
CA LEU A 152 -23.69 -8.20 -7.17
C LEU A 152 -24.63 -7.04 -7.51
N LEU A 153 -24.13 -6.03 -8.23
CA LEU A 153 -24.84 -4.80 -8.61
C LEU A 153 -25.68 -4.92 -9.90
N ASN A 154 -25.49 -5.96 -10.73
CA ASN A 154 -26.34 -6.24 -11.89
C ASN A 154 -27.80 -6.50 -11.47
N LYS A 155 -28.03 -6.83 -10.18
CA LYS A 155 -29.36 -6.88 -9.57
C LYS A 155 -30.04 -5.50 -9.48
N ILE A 156 -29.32 -4.40 -9.67
CA ILE A 156 -29.79 -3.00 -9.60
C ILE A 156 -29.48 -2.17 -10.86
N ASN A 157 -29.20 -2.81 -12.01
CA ASN A 157 -29.04 -2.18 -13.34
C ASN A 157 -27.92 -1.12 -13.47
N ARG A 158 -26.93 -1.10 -12.58
CA ARG A 158 -25.69 -0.34 -12.75
C ARG A 158 -24.77 -1.12 -13.68
N LYS A 159 -24.03 -0.49 -14.61
CA LYS A 159 -23.11 -1.19 -15.55
C LYS A 159 -21.71 -0.56 -15.48
N ILE A 160 -20.69 -1.32 -15.05
CA ILE A 160 -19.28 -0.91 -15.19
C ILE A 160 -18.88 -1.10 -16.65
N ASP A 161 -18.41 -0.04 -17.28
CA ASP A 161 -17.88 -0.10 -18.64
C ASP A 161 -16.46 -0.66 -18.62
N LEU A 162 -16.35 -1.95 -18.98
CA LEU A 162 -15.08 -2.66 -19.05
C LEU A 162 -14.21 -2.21 -20.23
N SER A 163 -14.74 -1.44 -21.19
CA SER A 163 -13.95 -0.93 -22.32
C SER A 163 -12.80 -0.02 -21.87
N PHE A 164 -12.97 0.68 -20.75
CA PHE A 164 -11.93 1.52 -20.15
C PHE A 164 -10.72 0.73 -19.64
N TYR A 165 -10.92 -0.52 -19.23
CA TYR A 165 -9.83 -1.41 -18.83
C TYR A 165 -9.05 -1.93 -20.04
N ALA A 166 -9.72 -2.23 -21.15
CA ALA A 166 -9.06 -2.61 -22.39
C ALA A 166 -8.14 -1.50 -22.91
N ASN A 167 -8.57 -0.23 -22.80
CA ASN A 167 -7.75 0.92 -23.17
C ASN A 167 -6.49 1.06 -22.29
N PHE A 168 -6.63 0.83 -20.97
CA PHE A 168 -5.50 0.83 -20.05
C PHE A 168 -4.54 -0.32 -20.37
N HIS A 169 -5.03 -1.56 -20.56
CA HIS A 169 -4.20 -2.71 -20.94
C HIS A 169 -3.42 -2.45 -22.23
N ALA A 170 -4.05 -1.85 -23.25
CA ALA A 170 -3.36 -1.44 -24.47
C ALA A 170 -2.24 -0.43 -24.20
N GLY A 171 -2.47 0.55 -23.31
CA GLY A 171 -1.43 1.47 -22.84
C GLY A 171 -0.26 0.75 -22.16
N ILE A 172 -0.54 -0.27 -21.33
CA ILE A 172 0.49 -1.08 -20.68
C ILE A 172 1.31 -1.88 -21.69
N GLU A 173 0.67 -2.51 -22.69
CA GLU A 173 1.37 -3.24 -23.75
C GLU A 173 2.29 -2.32 -24.56
N LEU A 174 1.81 -1.13 -24.94
CA LEU A 174 2.61 -0.10 -25.60
C LEU A 174 3.80 0.32 -24.73
N ALA A 175 3.60 0.44 -23.42
CA ALA A 175 4.68 0.79 -22.51
C ALA A 175 5.71 -0.34 -22.36
N ILE A 176 5.28 -1.61 -22.27
CA ILE A 176 6.21 -2.77 -22.29
C ILE A 176 7.04 -2.76 -23.56
N ASN A 177 6.41 -2.51 -24.72
CA ASN A 177 7.11 -2.40 -26.00
C ASN A 177 8.14 -1.26 -25.99
N ALA A 178 7.80 -0.10 -25.43
CA ALA A 178 8.72 1.02 -25.32
C ALA A 178 10.01 0.66 -24.55
N PHE A 179 9.91 -0.15 -23.51
CA PHE A 179 11.05 -0.53 -22.65
C PHE A 179 11.82 -1.78 -23.12
N THR A 180 11.30 -2.50 -24.12
CA THR A 180 11.90 -3.77 -24.59
C THR A 180 12.42 -3.70 -26.03
N MET A 181 11.94 -2.75 -26.83
CA MET A 181 12.40 -2.55 -28.20
C MET A 181 13.84 -2.02 -28.25
N THR A 182 14.60 -2.41 -29.27
CA THR A 182 16.02 -2.01 -29.42
C THR A 182 16.20 -0.68 -30.16
N LYS A 183 15.31 -0.36 -31.12
CA LYS A 183 15.40 0.86 -31.94
C LYS A 183 14.85 2.08 -31.18
N PRO A 184 15.65 3.14 -30.95
CA PRO A 184 15.22 4.31 -30.17
C PRO A 184 13.93 4.97 -30.67
N GLU A 185 13.77 5.14 -31.98
CA GLU A 185 12.56 5.75 -32.56
C GLU A 185 11.30 4.93 -32.29
N ASN A 186 11.41 3.60 -32.30
CA ASN A 186 10.27 2.73 -32.00
C ASN A 186 9.91 2.80 -30.51
N ARG A 187 10.92 2.86 -29.63
CA ARG A 187 10.70 3.05 -28.19
C ARG A 187 9.95 4.35 -27.93
N ARG A 188 10.43 5.44 -28.53
CA ARG A 188 9.83 6.78 -28.44
C ARG A 188 8.38 6.79 -28.90
N ASN A 189 8.10 6.26 -30.10
CA ASN A 189 6.75 6.21 -30.64
C ASN A 189 5.79 5.36 -29.77
N SER A 190 6.27 4.25 -29.21
CA SER A 190 5.47 3.41 -28.33
C SER A 190 5.21 4.09 -26.98
N ALA A 191 6.21 4.77 -26.40
CA ALA A 191 6.05 5.54 -25.17
C ALA A 191 5.04 6.69 -25.32
N LEU A 192 5.10 7.45 -26.42
CA LEU A 192 4.13 8.52 -26.68
C LEU A 192 2.70 8.00 -26.84
N GLN A 193 2.51 6.87 -27.51
CA GLN A 193 1.19 6.24 -27.61
C GLN A 193 0.69 5.75 -26.25
N ALA A 194 1.56 5.16 -25.43
CA ALA A 194 1.21 4.75 -24.07
C ALA A 194 0.79 5.95 -23.20
N ILE A 195 1.54 7.06 -23.25
CA ILE A 195 1.23 8.30 -22.52
C ILE A 195 -0.19 8.77 -22.84
N ASN A 196 -0.55 8.86 -24.13
CA ASN A 196 -1.90 9.29 -24.53
C ASN A 196 -2.99 8.38 -23.95
N ARG A 197 -2.76 7.07 -23.90
CA ARG A 197 -3.70 6.09 -23.33
C ARG A 197 -3.84 6.25 -21.82
N PHE A 198 -2.73 6.50 -21.11
CA PHE A 198 -2.76 6.73 -19.67
C PHE A 198 -3.39 8.07 -19.29
N LEU A 199 -3.20 9.12 -20.08
CA LEU A 199 -3.90 10.40 -19.92
C LEU A 199 -5.41 10.25 -20.13
N GLU A 200 -5.83 9.49 -21.13
CA GLU A 200 -7.25 9.17 -21.33
C GLU A 200 -7.80 8.40 -20.13
N ALA A 201 -7.09 7.36 -19.66
CA ALA A 201 -7.45 6.60 -18.48
C ALA A 201 -7.55 7.50 -17.23
N GLU A 202 -6.60 8.42 -17.02
CA GLU A 202 -6.63 9.38 -15.92
C GLU A 202 -7.93 10.16 -15.92
N HIS A 203 -8.32 10.78 -17.05
CA HIS A 203 -9.56 11.55 -17.14
C HIS A 203 -10.79 10.71 -16.79
N ILE A 204 -10.88 9.50 -17.33
CA ILE A 204 -12.00 8.59 -17.06
C ILE A 204 -12.07 8.22 -15.58
N TYR A 205 -10.96 7.76 -14.99
CA TYR A 205 -10.97 7.27 -13.61
C TYR A 205 -11.10 8.40 -12.59
N LYS A 206 -10.69 9.62 -12.92
CA LYS A 206 -11.01 10.82 -12.12
C LYS A 206 -12.51 11.02 -11.99
N ASP A 207 -13.22 11.06 -13.12
CA ASP A 207 -14.66 11.32 -13.13
C ASP A 207 -15.43 10.17 -12.45
N LEU A 208 -15.05 8.93 -12.73
CA LEU A 208 -15.62 7.76 -12.06
C LEU A 208 -15.41 7.85 -10.53
N THR A 209 -14.19 8.16 -10.07
CA THR A 209 -13.91 8.26 -8.63
C THR A 209 -14.74 9.35 -7.97
N VAL A 210 -14.84 10.54 -8.57
CA VAL A 210 -15.63 11.66 -8.02
C VAL A 210 -17.12 11.30 -7.93
N ASN A 211 -17.64 10.59 -8.94
CA ASN A 211 -19.02 10.12 -8.95
C ASN A 211 -19.26 9.06 -7.86
N GLU A 212 -18.38 8.07 -7.73
CA GLU A 212 -18.50 7.04 -6.68
C GLU A 212 -18.35 7.61 -5.26
N LEU A 213 -17.48 8.62 -5.08
CA LEU A 213 -17.33 9.33 -3.80
C LEU A 213 -18.64 10.00 -3.38
N SER A 214 -19.31 10.64 -4.34
CA SER A 214 -20.61 11.30 -4.10
C SER A 214 -21.69 10.29 -3.71
N GLN A 215 -21.62 9.08 -4.26
CA GLN A 215 -22.54 7.98 -3.96
C GLN A 215 -22.13 7.15 -2.74
N LYS A 216 -20.94 7.40 -2.16
CA LYS A 216 -20.35 6.63 -1.05
C LYS A 216 -20.38 5.11 -1.33
N SER A 217 -19.95 4.74 -2.52
CA SER A 217 -19.99 3.38 -3.08
C SER A 217 -18.77 2.54 -2.69
N GLN A 218 -18.89 1.21 -2.73
CA GLN A 218 -17.78 0.27 -2.47
C GLN A 218 -16.67 0.30 -3.53
N MET A 219 -16.88 1.00 -4.65
CA MET A 219 -15.96 1.02 -5.79
C MET A 219 -14.89 2.12 -5.69
N ILE A 220 -15.01 3.03 -4.72
CA ILE A 220 -14.16 4.22 -4.59
C ILE A 220 -12.67 3.85 -4.54
N ASP A 221 -12.28 2.91 -3.66
CA ASP A 221 -10.89 2.50 -3.48
C ASP A 221 -10.30 1.87 -4.75
N LYS A 222 -11.11 1.13 -5.51
CA LYS A 222 -10.70 0.48 -6.77
C LYS A 222 -10.37 1.54 -7.82
N TYR A 223 -11.21 2.56 -7.98
CA TYR A 223 -10.94 3.63 -8.94
C TYR A 223 -9.81 4.56 -8.50
N ILE A 224 -9.66 4.86 -7.20
CA ILE A 224 -8.47 5.57 -6.69
C ILE A 224 -7.21 4.77 -7.02
N MET A 225 -7.22 3.45 -6.80
CA MET A 225 -6.07 2.59 -7.10
C MET A 225 -5.76 2.56 -8.60
N THR A 226 -6.76 2.42 -9.47
CA THR A 226 -6.55 2.47 -10.93
C THR A 226 -5.98 3.83 -11.36
N LEU A 227 -6.43 4.93 -10.76
CA LEU A 227 -5.89 6.26 -11.01
C LEU A 227 -4.43 6.38 -10.55
N CYS A 228 -4.06 5.84 -9.37
CA CYS A 228 -2.68 5.75 -8.92
C CYS A 228 -1.80 5.01 -9.94
N LEU A 229 -2.27 3.87 -10.46
CA LEU A 229 -1.55 3.09 -11.47
C LEU A 229 -1.37 3.87 -12.78
N ALA A 230 -2.38 4.62 -13.21
CA ALA A 230 -2.31 5.43 -14.44
C ALA A 230 -1.20 6.49 -14.33
N TYR A 231 -1.17 7.24 -13.23
CA TYR A 231 -0.11 8.22 -12.97
C TYR A 231 1.28 7.60 -12.96
N ILE A 232 1.43 6.43 -12.31
CA ILE A 232 2.74 5.77 -12.25
C ILE A 232 3.18 5.27 -13.63
N ALA A 233 2.26 4.70 -14.40
CA ALA A 233 2.52 4.21 -15.74
C ALA A 233 2.90 5.36 -16.70
N GLU A 234 2.13 6.45 -16.67
CA GLU A 234 2.37 7.64 -17.48
C GLU A 234 3.74 8.26 -17.22
N ALA A 235 4.05 8.53 -15.95
CA ALA A 235 5.30 9.16 -15.61
C ALA A 235 6.52 8.28 -15.89
N ARG A 236 6.39 6.94 -15.82
CA ARG A 236 7.42 6.01 -16.31
C ARG A 236 7.66 6.15 -17.80
N CYS A 237 6.61 6.31 -18.60
CA CYS A 237 6.78 6.56 -20.03
C CYS A 237 7.50 7.89 -20.29
N HIS A 238 7.25 8.95 -19.51
CA HIS A 238 8.04 10.18 -19.60
C HIS A 238 9.52 9.97 -19.22
N LEU A 239 9.81 9.13 -18.22
CA LEU A 239 11.19 8.79 -17.86
C LEU A 239 11.92 7.99 -18.93
N GLU A 240 11.23 7.13 -19.69
CA GLU A 240 11.81 6.47 -20.89
C GLU A 240 12.18 7.47 -21.98
N LEU A 241 11.47 8.59 -22.04
CA LEU A 241 11.77 9.71 -22.94
C LEU A 241 12.80 10.69 -22.36
N GLU A 242 13.39 10.38 -21.19
CA GLU A 242 14.30 11.25 -20.43
C GLU A 242 13.68 12.59 -20.00
N GLU A 243 12.35 12.71 -20.03
CA GLU A 243 11.59 13.91 -19.65
C GLU A 243 11.34 13.96 -18.12
N HIS A 244 12.43 14.04 -17.35
CA HIS A 244 12.40 13.98 -15.88
C HIS A 244 11.51 15.07 -15.25
N GLU A 245 11.61 16.31 -15.74
CA GLU A 245 10.81 17.44 -15.24
C GLU A 245 9.31 17.21 -15.46
N THR A 246 8.94 16.70 -16.63
CA THR A 246 7.55 16.34 -16.94
C THR A 246 7.08 15.25 -16.00
N ALA A 247 7.85 14.16 -15.84
CA ALA A 247 7.51 13.08 -14.91
C ALA A 247 7.30 13.59 -13.47
N ILE A 248 8.19 14.44 -12.95
CA ILE A 248 8.06 15.04 -11.61
C ILE A 248 6.79 15.88 -11.50
N ARG A 249 6.53 16.76 -12.49
CA ARG A 249 5.33 17.60 -12.49
C ARG A 249 4.06 16.76 -12.49
N ARG A 250 4.00 15.70 -13.29
CA ARG A 250 2.85 14.79 -13.35
C ARG A 250 2.63 14.06 -12.04
N PHE A 251 3.68 13.63 -11.34
CA PHE A 251 3.56 13.08 -9.99
C PHE A 251 3.06 14.09 -8.97
N GLN A 252 3.53 15.33 -9.01
CA GLN A 252 3.10 16.37 -8.08
C GLN A 252 1.61 16.69 -8.27
N GLU A 253 1.15 16.79 -9.52
CA GLU A 253 -0.26 16.97 -9.87
C GLU A 253 -1.10 15.79 -9.37
N GLY A 254 -0.66 14.56 -9.68
CA GLY A 254 -1.32 13.34 -9.25
C GLY A 254 -1.38 13.18 -7.73
N SER A 255 -0.28 13.44 -7.03
CA SER A 255 -0.18 13.33 -5.56
C SER A 255 -1.16 14.26 -4.86
N LYS A 256 -1.19 15.54 -5.27
CA LYS A 256 -2.15 16.52 -4.72
C LYS A 256 -3.59 16.06 -4.91
N PHE A 257 -3.92 15.59 -6.11
CA PHE A 257 -5.27 15.17 -6.43
C PHE A 257 -5.68 13.87 -5.71
N LEU A 258 -4.81 12.85 -5.73
CA LEU A 258 -5.02 11.58 -5.03
C LEU A 258 -5.17 11.80 -3.52
N ARG A 259 -4.36 12.68 -2.94
CA ARG A 259 -4.47 13.03 -1.51
C ARG A 259 -5.83 13.61 -1.16
N LEU A 260 -6.36 14.49 -2.01
CA LEU A 260 -7.70 15.06 -1.84
C LEU A 260 -8.80 13.98 -1.92
N LEU A 261 -8.73 13.08 -2.91
CA LEU A 261 -9.67 11.98 -3.06
C LEU A 261 -9.61 11.02 -1.85
N LEU A 262 -8.41 10.69 -1.40
CA LEU A 262 -8.20 9.80 -0.27
C LEU A 262 -8.67 10.40 1.04
N ASN A 263 -8.42 11.68 1.30
CA ASN A 263 -8.97 12.34 2.49
C ASN A 263 -10.50 12.19 2.55
N LYS A 264 -11.19 12.44 1.44
CA LYS A 264 -12.65 12.27 1.35
C LYS A 264 -13.07 10.81 1.54
N TYR A 265 -12.34 9.87 0.95
CA TYR A 265 -12.61 8.45 1.11
C TYR A 265 -12.46 8.00 2.57
N ILE A 266 -11.36 8.38 3.23
CA ILE A 266 -11.10 8.09 4.65
C ILE A 266 -12.18 8.70 5.54
N GLU A 267 -12.61 9.94 5.27
CA GLU A 267 -13.73 10.57 5.99
C GLU A 267 -15.03 9.75 5.89
N ILE A 268 -15.36 9.24 4.69
CA ILE A 268 -16.51 8.36 4.50
C ILE A 268 -16.33 7.06 5.30
N MET A 269 -15.13 6.46 5.27
CA MET A 269 -14.84 5.20 5.95
C MET A 269 -14.83 5.35 7.48
N LEU A 270 -14.40 6.50 8.02
CA LEU A 270 -14.43 6.78 9.46
C LEU A 270 -15.87 6.85 10.03
N THR A 271 -16.89 6.84 9.17
CA THR A 271 -18.32 6.88 9.51
C THR A 271 -18.74 8.19 10.20
N SER A 272 -20.03 8.31 10.49
CA SER A 272 -20.55 9.42 11.31
C SER A 272 -20.07 9.37 12.76
N ASN A 273 -19.60 8.22 13.24
CA ASN A 273 -19.05 8.05 14.58
C ASN A 273 -17.82 7.12 14.58
N PRO A 274 -16.60 7.66 14.47
CA PRO A 274 -15.36 6.88 14.42
C PRO A 274 -15.08 6.06 15.68
N ALA A 275 -15.71 6.39 16.82
CA ALA A 275 -15.58 5.61 18.05
C ALA A 275 -16.09 4.16 17.88
N ALA A 276 -16.88 3.87 16.85
CA ALA A 276 -17.31 2.51 16.51
C ALA A 276 -16.14 1.55 16.24
N TYR A 277 -15.00 2.06 15.78
CA TYR A 277 -13.79 1.26 15.60
C TYR A 277 -13.14 0.83 16.92
N LEU A 278 -13.45 1.50 18.03
CA LEU A 278 -12.98 1.17 19.38
C LEU A 278 -13.96 0.24 20.12
N HIS A 279 -14.94 -0.32 19.42
CA HIS A 279 -15.91 -1.24 20.02
C HIS A 279 -15.22 -2.48 20.61
N PRO A 280 -15.63 -2.99 21.80
CA PRO A 280 -14.94 -4.07 22.49
C PRO A 280 -14.71 -5.35 21.68
N GLN A 281 -15.57 -5.66 20.71
CA GLN A 281 -15.43 -6.85 19.85
C GLN A 281 -14.19 -6.81 18.95
N PHE A 282 -13.61 -5.62 18.72
CA PHE A 282 -12.42 -5.42 17.90
C PHE A 282 -11.14 -5.40 18.71
N LYS A 283 -11.22 -5.69 20.01
CA LYS A 283 -10.05 -5.74 20.91
C LYS A 283 -9.00 -6.70 20.33
N GLY A 284 -7.77 -6.18 20.18
CA GLY A 284 -6.64 -6.92 19.58
C GLY A 284 -6.55 -6.83 18.06
N GLN A 285 -7.58 -6.30 17.38
CA GLN A 285 -7.55 -6.03 15.94
C GLN A 285 -7.40 -4.52 15.68
N ILE A 286 -8.23 -3.71 16.34
CA ILE A 286 -8.24 -2.25 16.23
C ILE A 286 -8.17 -1.66 17.64
N ASP A 287 -7.24 -0.73 17.83
CA ASP A 287 -7.05 -0.01 19.08
C ASP A 287 -6.92 1.49 18.83
N LEU A 288 -6.83 2.26 19.93
CA LEU A 288 -6.67 3.71 19.86
C LEU A 288 -5.39 4.11 19.13
N HIS A 289 -4.32 3.34 19.26
CA HIS A 289 -3.04 3.61 18.60
C HIS A 289 -3.18 3.54 17.07
N LYS A 290 -3.79 2.46 16.55
CA LYS A 290 -4.08 2.30 15.12
C LYS A 290 -5.02 3.40 14.62
N LEU A 291 -6.09 3.70 15.34
CA LEU A 291 -7.00 4.78 14.96
C LEU A 291 -6.26 6.14 14.93
N THR A 292 -5.37 6.37 15.89
CA THR A 292 -4.53 7.57 15.93
C THR A 292 -3.61 7.67 14.70
N LYS A 293 -3.09 6.56 14.16
CA LYS A 293 -2.29 6.58 12.92
C LYS A 293 -3.08 7.07 11.71
N ILE A 294 -4.39 6.75 11.63
CA ILE A 294 -5.27 7.28 10.58
C ILE A 294 -5.40 8.80 10.74
N TYR A 295 -5.67 9.28 11.96
CA TYR A 295 -5.76 10.71 12.24
C TYR A 295 -4.45 11.45 12.01
N GLN A 296 -3.31 10.88 12.40
CA GLN A 296 -1.98 11.42 12.17
C GLN A 296 -1.65 11.56 10.68
N TRP A 297 -2.19 10.69 9.85
CA TRP A 297 -2.07 10.87 8.41
C TRP A 297 -2.88 12.08 7.94
N ILE A 298 -4.09 12.30 8.47
CA ILE A 298 -4.91 13.48 8.13
C ILE A 298 -4.24 14.77 8.62
N ASP A 299 -3.83 14.82 9.89
CA ASP A 299 -3.08 15.91 10.51
C ASP A 299 -1.99 15.35 11.43
N PRO A 300 -0.71 15.57 11.14
CA PRO A 300 0.42 15.05 11.91
C PRO A 300 0.44 15.46 13.38
N ASN A 301 -0.31 16.49 13.79
CA ASN A 301 -0.33 16.97 15.17
C ASN A 301 -1.17 16.09 16.11
N PHE A 302 -1.96 15.15 15.58
CA PHE A 302 -2.72 14.24 16.40
C PHE A 302 -1.80 13.28 17.18
N ASN A 303 -2.14 13.10 18.45
CA ASN A 303 -1.59 12.06 19.33
C ASN A 303 -2.74 11.28 19.98
N GLU A 304 -2.42 10.16 20.64
CA GLU A 304 -3.43 9.28 21.23
C GLU A 304 -4.34 10.00 22.22
N ASN A 305 -3.79 10.93 23.02
CA ASN A 305 -4.58 11.71 23.96
C ASN A 305 -5.58 12.62 23.23
N THR A 306 -5.15 13.36 22.21
CA THR A 306 -6.04 14.23 21.43
C THR A 306 -7.15 13.45 20.71
N VAL A 307 -6.83 12.27 20.16
CA VAL A 307 -7.82 11.41 19.49
C VAL A 307 -8.80 10.81 20.50
N PHE A 308 -8.31 10.42 21.68
CA PHE A 308 -9.16 9.96 22.76
C PHE A 308 -10.13 11.06 23.22
N GLU A 309 -9.63 12.27 23.49
CA GLU A 309 -10.47 13.40 23.91
C GLU A 309 -11.53 13.74 22.85
N MET A 310 -11.16 13.71 21.56
CA MET A 310 -12.11 13.92 20.47
C MET A 310 -13.25 12.90 20.46
N HIS A 311 -12.98 11.65 20.86
CA HIS A 311 -13.95 10.56 20.79
C HIS A 311 -14.56 10.17 22.14
N ARG A 312 -14.14 10.78 23.24
CA ARG A 312 -14.61 10.49 24.59
C ARG A 312 -16.14 10.52 24.69
N GLU A 313 -16.76 11.60 24.19
CA GLU A 313 -18.24 11.70 24.15
C GLU A 313 -18.86 10.79 23.10
N ASN A 314 -18.16 10.58 21.98
CA ASN A 314 -18.67 9.81 20.85
C ASN A 314 -18.85 8.32 21.20
N ILE A 315 -18.01 7.78 22.10
CA ILE A 315 -18.16 6.43 22.66
C ILE A 315 -19.52 6.30 23.36
N LEU A 316 -19.90 7.28 24.19
CA LEU A 316 -21.18 7.29 24.89
C LEU A 316 -22.36 7.52 23.93
N LYS A 317 -22.22 8.47 23.00
CA LYS A 317 -23.24 8.75 21.98
C LYS A 317 -23.51 7.54 21.08
N LEU A 318 -22.48 6.74 20.77
CA LEU A 318 -22.64 5.51 20.00
C LEU A 318 -23.53 4.52 20.75
N ALA A 319 -23.29 4.31 22.05
CA ALA A 319 -24.08 3.40 22.87
C ALA A 319 -25.55 3.88 23.01
N GLN A 320 -25.77 5.19 23.05
CA GLN A 320 -27.11 5.78 23.18
C GLN A 320 -27.90 5.79 21.86
N ASN A 321 -27.23 6.09 20.74
CA ASN A 321 -27.85 6.31 19.43
C ASN A 321 -27.39 5.27 18.40
N HIS A 322 -27.22 4.02 18.84
CA HIS A 322 -26.65 2.95 18.04
C HIS A 322 -27.41 2.72 16.73
N ASP A 323 -28.74 2.61 16.78
CA ASP A 323 -29.58 2.40 15.59
C ASP A 323 -29.45 3.54 14.57
N VAL A 324 -29.28 4.78 15.05
CA VAL A 324 -29.07 5.95 14.19
C VAL A 324 -27.73 5.86 13.49
N TRP A 325 -26.66 5.51 14.22
CA TRP A 325 -25.34 5.29 13.62
C TRP A 325 -25.38 4.16 12.58
N VAL A 326 -25.92 2.99 12.92
CA VAL A 326 -26.06 1.86 12.00
C VAL A 326 -26.81 2.28 10.73
N SER A 327 -27.91 3.02 10.87
CA SER A 327 -28.69 3.47 9.71
C SER A 327 -27.97 4.46 8.81
N SER A 328 -26.97 5.18 9.34
CA SER A 328 -26.17 6.21 8.65
C SER A 328 -24.93 5.66 7.94
N LEU A 329 -24.63 4.36 8.08
CA LEU A 329 -23.46 3.75 7.46
C LEU A 329 -23.53 3.84 5.93
N PRO A 330 -22.43 4.25 5.26
CA PRO A 330 -22.39 4.34 3.81
C PRO A 330 -22.42 2.96 3.15
N SER A 331 -22.93 2.88 1.91
CA SER A 331 -22.90 1.66 1.09
C SER A 331 -21.49 1.09 0.91
N ALA A 332 -20.48 1.96 0.93
CA ALA A 332 -19.07 1.61 0.89
C ALA A 332 -18.62 0.66 2.02
N ILE A 333 -19.33 0.67 3.16
CA ILE A 333 -19.09 -0.27 4.26
C ILE A 333 -20.01 -1.48 4.10
N VAL A 334 -21.32 -1.26 4.05
CA VAL A 334 -22.31 -2.32 3.82
C VAL A 334 -23.40 -1.80 2.91
N ASP A 335 -23.61 -2.46 1.77
CA ASP A 335 -24.76 -2.16 0.92
C ASP A 335 -25.99 -2.94 1.36
N ARG A 336 -27.14 -2.26 1.43
CA ARG A 336 -28.41 -2.87 1.86
C ARG A 336 -28.91 -3.94 0.89
N SER A 337 -28.51 -3.88 -0.38
CA SER A 337 -28.91 -4.84 -1.41
C SER A 337 -28.17 -6.18 -1.33
N GLU A 338 -27.04 -6.24 -0.61
CA GLU A 338 -26.24 -7.45 -0.43
C GLU A 338 -26.79 -8.38 0.66
N ILE A 339 -27.68 -7.88 1.52
CA ILE A 339 -28.26 -8.66 2.62
C ILE A 339 -29.42 -9.48 2.10
N LYS A 340 -29.34 -10.82 2.28
CA LYS A 340 -30.45 -11.72 2.00
C LYS A 340 -31.57 -11.53 3.02
N TRP A 341 -32.58 -10.75 2.66
CA TRP A 341 -33.85 -10.67 3.37
C TRP A 341 -34.66 -11.95 3.07
N GLY A 342 -35.11 -12.66 4.10
CA GLY A 342 -35.86 -13.92 3.93
C GLY A 342 -37.19 -13.73 3.19
N LEU A 343 -37.84 -14.84 2.82
CA LEU A 343 -39.10 -14.92 2.03
C LEU A 343 -40.29 -14.12 2.58
N PHE A 344 -40.24 -13.67 3.83
CA PHE A 344 -41.16 -12.69 4.40
C PHE A 344 -40.40 -11.38 4.51
N GLY A 345 -40.60 -10.50 3.52
CA GLY A 345 -39.93 -9.20 3.40
C GLY A 345 -40.15 -8.30 4.61
N GLY A 346 -39.41 -8.55 5.68
CA GLY A 346 -39.25 -7.61 6.77
C GLY A 346 -38.61 -6.36 6.21
N ASN A 347 -39.25 -5.22 6.46
CA ASN A 347 -38.75 -3.88 6.14
C ASN A 347 -37.23 -3.79 6.40
N PRO A 348 -36.47 -3.02 5.61
CA PRO A 348 -35.05 -2.74 5.84
C PRO A 348 -34.87 -1.80 7.05
N THR A 349 -35.53 -2.09 8.16
CA THR A 349 -35.27 -1.45 9.44
C THR A 349 -33.94 -1.99 10.00
N PRO A 350 -33.11 -1.12 10.62
CA PRO A 350 -31.89 -1.53 11.33
C PRO A 350 -32.11 -2.67 12.33
N LEU A 351 -33.35 -2.80 12.80
CA LEU A 351 -33.84 -3.70 13.86
C LEU A 351 -33.75 -5.21 13.60
N THR A 352 -33.37 -5.67 12.40
CA THR A 352 -33.21 -7.13 12.20
C THR A 352 -31.85 -7.67 12.66
N GLY A 353 -30.95 -6.83 13.16
CA GLY A 353 -29.60 -7.19 13.63
C GLY A 353 -28.67 -7.75 12.53
N ARG A 354 -29.20 -8.12 11.36
CA ARG A 354 -28.45 -8.67 10.23
C ARG A 354 -27.56 -7.64 9.56
N PHE A 355 -28.08 -6.44 9.32
CA PHE A 355 -27.30 -5.33 8.76
C PHE A 355 -26.18 -4.93 9.72
N GLU A 356 -26.49 -4.77 11.00
CA GLU A 356 -25.52 -4.50 12.05
C GLU A 356 -24.43 -5.57 12.14
N LYS A 357 -24.81 -6.86 12.14
CA LYS A 357 -23.86 -7.98 12.17
C LYS A 357 -22.92 -7.96 10.96
N GLU A 358 -23.43 -7.68 9.77
CA GLU A 358 -22.59 -7.57 8.57
C GLU A 358 -21.70 -6.32 8.63
N ALA A 359 -22.19 -5.20 9.17
CA ALA A 359 -21.39 -3.99 9.38
C ALA A 359 -20.22 -4.25 10.32
N TYR A 360 -20.46 -4.87 11.47
CA TYR A 360 -19.41 -5.19 12.41
C TYR A 360 -18.43 -6.24 11.89
N LYS A 361 -18.87 -7.14 11.00
CA LYS A 361 -17.97 -8.05 10.29
C LYS A 361 -17.05 -7.32 9.30
N ARG A 362 -17.52 -6.24 8.66
CA ARG A 362 -16.77 -5.50 7.64
C ARG A 362 -15.91 -4.38 8.17
N LEU A 363 -16.24 -3.78 9.32
CA LEU A 363 -15.47 -2.66 9.86
C LEU A 363 -13.97 -2.94 10.01
N PRO A 364 -13.51 -4.11 10.49
CA PRO A 364 -12.08 -4.44 10.49
C PRO A 364 -11.46 -4.43 9.10
N GLN A 365 -12.14 -5.01 8.11
CA GLN A 365 -11.68 -5.04 6.72
C GLN A 365 -11.60 -3.62 6.13
N VAL A 366 -12.60 -2.78 6.42
CA VAL A 366 -12.61 -1.37 6.02
C VAL A 366 -11.43 -0.63 6.65
N PHE A 367 -11.13 -0.90 7.91
CA PHE A 367 -9.99 -0.29 8.60
C PHE A 367 -8.66 -0.68 7.96
N GLU A 368 -8.48 -1.96 7.63
CA GLU A 368 -7.30 -2.44 6.89
C GLU A 368 -7.19 -1.80 5.50
N ILE A 369 -8.31 -1.62 4.80
CA ILE A 369 -8.34 -0.90 3.52
C ILE A 369 -7.90 0.57 3.72
N MET A 370 -8.37 1.25 4.76
CA MET A 370 -7.91 2.61 5.07
C MET A 370 -6.38 2.67 5.27
N GLU A 371 -5.83 1.75 6.08
CA GLU A 371 -4.38 1.67 6.30
C GLU A 371 -3.63 1.40 4.99
N SER A 372 -4.15 0.49 4.16
CA SER A 372 -3.60 0.16 2.84
C SER A 372 -3.59 1.37 1.89
N MET A 373 -4.70 2.11 1.81
CA MET A 373 -4.83 3.26 0.91
C MET A 373 -3.94 4.42 1.35
N ILE A 374 -3.80 4.64 2.66
CA ILE A 374 -2.87 5.61 3.25
C ILE A 374 -1.43 5.25 2.90
N GLU A 375 -1.07 3.97 3.08
CA GLU A 375 0.26 3.49 2.75
C GLU A 375 0.55 3.58 1.25
N THR A 376 -0.43 3.26 0.41
CA THR A 376 -0.37 3.41 -1.04
C THR A 376 -0.08 4.86 -1.42
N ASN A 377 -0.77 5.83 -0.80
CA ASN A 377 -0.51 7.26 -1.03
C ASN A 377 0.91 7.66 -0.61
N ARG A 378 1.37 7.23 0.55
CA ARG A 378 2.74 7.50 1.01
C ARG A 378 3.77 6.91 0.06
N ARG A 379 3.53 5.73 -0.52
CA ARG A 379 4.40 5.12 -1.54
C ARG A 379 4.35 5.86 -2.87
N PHE A 380 3.19 6.35 -3.26
CA PHE A 380 3.06 7.23 -4.42
C PHE A 380 3.90 8.51 -4.27
N GLU A 381 3.80 9.19 -3.12
CA GLU A 381 4.62 10.36 -2.77
C GLU A 381 6.11 10.00 -2.73
N SER A 382 6.44 8.83 -2.18
CA SER A 382 7.81 8.32 -2.12
C SER A 382 8.43 8.14 -3.51
N TYR A 383 7.64 7.70 -4.50
CA TYR A 383 8.12 7.54 -5.88
C TYR A 383 8.49 8.89 -6.53
N GLN A 384 7.80 9.97 -6.18
CA GLN A 384 8.21 11.32 -6.59
C GLN A 384 9.62 11.64 -6.08
N THR A 385 9.93 11.30 -4.82
CA THR A 385 11.27 11.54 -4.24
C THR A 385 12.34 10.71 -4.94
N GLU A 386 12.01 9.52 -5.43
CA GLU A 386 12.90 8.68 -6.24
C GLU A 386 13.30 9.40 -7.52
N ILE A 387 12.33 9.95 -8.26
CA ILE A 387 12.59 10.62 -9.53
C ILE A 387 13.38 11.92 -9.31
N GLN A 388 13.07 12.66 -8.25
CA GLN A 388 13.85 13.84 -7.86
C GLN A 388 15.30 13.45 -7.54
N ALA A 389 15.52 12.33 -6.85
CA ALA A 389 16.85 11.82 -6.58
C ALA A 389 17.58 11.40 -7.86
N VAL A 390 16.94 10.64 -8.75
CA VAL A 390 17.50 10.26 -10.06
C VAL A 390 17.97 11.49 -10.83
N SER A 391 17.12 12.53 -10.88
CA SER A 391 17.43 13.80 -11.52
C SER A 391 18.61 14.53 -10.84
N GLN A 392 18.59 14.68 -9.51
CA GLN A 392 19.65 15.37 -8.76
C GLN A 392 21.00 14.64 -8.81
N LEU A 393 20.98 13.30 -8.82
CA LEU A 393 22.17 12.46 -8.87
C LEU A 393 22.77 12.38 -10.29
N GLY A 394 22.02 12.80 -11.31
CA GLY A 394 22.44 12.74 -12.71
C GLY A 394 22.58 11.31 -13.22
N ILE A 395 21.82 10.36 -12.66
CA ILE A 395 21.82 8.95 -13.06
C ILE A 395 20.65 8.77 -14.04
N SER A 396 20.83 7.96 -15.10
CA SER A 396 19.70 7.64 -15.98
C SER A 396 18.65 6.81 -15.23
N PHE A 397 17.37 6.98 -15.54
CA PHE A 397 16.34 6.14 -14.94
C PHE A 397 16.62 4.64 -15.17
N HIS A 398 17.14 4.28 -16.35
CA HIS A 398 17.50 2.91 -16.69
C HIS A 398 18.62 2.34 -15.79
N ASP A 399 19.65 3.13 -15.48
CA ASP A 399 20.72 2.72 -14.56
C ASP A 399 20.22 2.64 -13.12
N TRP A 400 19.34 3.56 -12.71
CA TRP A 400 18.68 3.51 -11.41
C TRP A 400 17.87 2.22 -11.22
N LEU A 401 17.16 1.77 -12.25
CA LEU A 401 16.42 0.50 -12.23
C LEU A 401 17.35 -0.72 -12.11
N LYS A 402 18.59 -0.63 -12.62
CA LYS A 402 19.59 -1.72 -12.58
C LYS A 402 20.39 -1.80 -11.29
N LEU A 403 20.21 -0.84 -10.37
CA LEU A 403 20.92 -0.86 -9.09
C LEU A 403 20.64 -2.17 -8.33
N THR A 404 21.72 -2.90 -8.05
CA THR A 404 21.75 -4.11 -7.24
C THR A 404 23.04 -4.12 -6.40
N PRO A 405 23.07 -4.82 -5.25
CA PRO A 405 24.30 -4.93 -4.47
C PRO A 405 25.35 -5.71 -5.27
N SER A 406 26.52 -5.11 -5.50
CA SER A 406 27.59 -5.73 -6.29
C SER A 406 28.42 -6.75 -5.51
N THR A 407 28.38 -6.69 -4.18
CA THR A 407 29.24 -7.49 -3.27
C THR A 407 28.47 -8.40 -2.33
N GLU A 408 27.14 -8.31 -2.30
CA GLU A 408 26.30 -9.08 -1.39
C GLU A 408 25.49 -10.12 -2.15
N ILE A 409 25.52 -11.36 -1.65
CA ILE A 409 24.58 -12.38 -2.09
C ILE A 409 23.26 -12.11 -1.39
N LYS A 410 22.17 -12.05 -2.15
CA LYS A 410 20.82 -11.88 -1.60
C LYS A 410 20.57 -12.96 -0.52
N PRO A 411 20.37 -12.58 0.75
CA PRO A 411 20.08 -13.54 1.81
C PRO A 411 18.76 -14.27 1.53
N ASP A 412 18.67 -15.54 1.94
CA ASP A 412 17.41 -16.29 1.87
C ASP A 412 16.33 -15.58 2.68
N GLY A 413 15.19 -15.28 2.03
CA GLY A 413 14.09 -14.53 2.64
C GLY A 413 14.28 -13.01 2.68
N ALA A 414 15.37 -12.45 2.14
CA ALA A 414 15.48 -11.00 1.98
C ALA A 414 14.47 -10.52 0.92
N GLU A 415 13.46 -9.78 1.36
CA GLU A 415 12.45 -9.20 0.47
C GLU A 415 12.85 -7.79 0.01
N LEU A 416 13.72 -7.12 0.76
CA LEU A 416 14.09 -5.71 0.56
C LEU A 416 15.57 -5.52 0.27
N MET A 417 15.84 -4.46 -0.50
CA MET A 417 17.13 -3.86 -0.75
C MET A 417 17.07 -2.39 -0.37
N TYR A 418 18.17 -1.84 0.12
CA TYR A 418 18.29 -0.45 0.53
C TYR A 418 19.23 0.27 -0.42
N ILE A 419 18.82 1.46 -0.86
CA ILE A 419 19.65 2.39 -1.62
C ILE A 419 19.95 3.58 -0.72
N ILE A 420 21.21 3.76 -0.38
CA ILE A 420 21.67 4.75 0.58
C ILE A 420 22.57 5.74 -0.16
N PRO A 421 22.21 7.03 -0.23
CA PRO A 421 23.11 8.04 -0.75
C PRO A 421 24.25 8.29 0.23
N SER A 422 25.45 8.58 -0.29
CA SER A 422 26.64 8.90 0.52
C SER A 422 26.44 10.10 1.45
N GLN A 423 25.50 10.99 1.13
CA GLN A 423 25.04 12.07 2.00
C GLN A 423 23.51 12.17 1.93
N PRO A 424 22.83 12.54 3.04
CA PRO A 424 21.39 12.77 3.01
C PRO A 424 21.00 13.80 1.94
N LEU A 425 19.98 13.48 1.13
CA LEU A 425 19.52 14.38 0.07
C LEU A 425 18.45 15.35 0.59
N ASN A 426 18.59 16.62 0.22
CA ASN A 426 17.54 17.61 0.40
C ASN A 426 16.74 17.71 -0.90
N LEU A 427 15.60 17.00 -0.94
CA LEU A 427 14.68 17.01 -2.07
C LEU A 427 13.53 17.97 -1.76
N GLN A 428 13.01 18.66 -2.78
CA GLN A 428 11.80 19.48 -2.63
C GLN A 428 10.65 18.57 -2.17
N SER A 429 10.31 18.65 -0.88
CA SER A 429 9.40 17.69 -0.27
C SER A 429 7.97 17.87 -0.77
N ALA A 430 7.32 16.75 -1.07
CA ALA A 430 5.86 16.60 -1.00
C ALA A 430 5.43 15.96 0.33
N ILE A 431 6.40 15.70 1.23
CA ILE A 431 6.27 14.97 2.50
C ILE A 431 6.28 15.93 3.68
#